data_AF-A0A0K9FFJ1-F1
#
_entry.id   AF-A0A0K9FFJ1-F1
#
_cell.length_a   1.000
_cell.length_b   1.000
_cell.length_c   1.000
_cell.angle_alpha   90.00
_cell.angle_beta   90.00
_cell.angle_gamma   90.00
#
_symmetry.space_group_name_H-M   'P 1'
#
loop_
_entity.id
_entity.type
_entity.pdbx_description
1 polymer ?
#
loop_
_entity_poly.entity_id
_entity_poly.type
_entity_poly.pdbx_seq_one_letter_code
_entity_poly.pdbx_strand_id
1 'polypeptide(L)'
;MNKHIMSFSIIFLGICILLGSWFISQSLHSKQEDAAKEAQFRYELISANESNLIIFDKKSGEYWQKFIDSNAGPTDWEKQTSPIFKSSK
;
A
#
# COMPACT_ATOMS: atom_id res chain seq x y z
N MET A 1 43.66 22.51 27.35
CA MET A 1 42.40 21.75 27.15
C MET A 1 42.29 20.72 28.25
N ASN A 2 41.20 20.73 29.03
CA ASN A 2 41.10 19.85 30.20
C ASN A 2 40.84 18.41 29.73
N LYS A 3 41.69 17.44 30.10
CA LYS A 3 41.63 16.05 29.59
C LYS A 3 40.29 15.36 29.88
N HIS A 4 39.63 15.76 30.95
CA HIS A 4 38.28 15.30 31.32
C HIS A 4 37.20 15.75 30.32
N ILE A 5 37.30 16.97 29.79
CA ILE A 5 36.35 17.50 28.80
C ILE A 5 36.52 16.77 27.48
N MET A 6 37.77 16.51 27.06
CA MET A 6 38.06 15.77 25.81
C MET A 6 37.50 14.34 25.87
N SER A 7 37.67 13.65 26.99
CA SER A 7 37.16 12.28 27.18
C SER A 7 35.63 12.25 27.20
N PHE A 8 35.00 13.22 27.88
CA PHE A 8 33.55 13.35 27.92
C PHE A 8 32.95 13.59 26.52
N SER A 9 33.56 14.45 25.71
CA SER A 9 33.10 14.73 24.35
C SER A 9 33.11 13.49 23.44
N ILE A 10 34.12 12.62 23.58
CA ILE A 10 34.22 11.38 22.79
C ILE A 10 33.11 10.40 23.18
N ILE A 11 32.85 10.23 24.48
CA ILE A 11 31.80 9.34 24.99
C ILE A 11 30.41 9.86 24.57
N PHE A 12 30.18 11.17 24.73
CA PHE A 12 28.93 11.80 24.33
C PHE A 12 28.68 11.66 22.82
N LEU A 13 29.72 11.87 21.99
CA LEU A 13 29.62 11.68 20.55
C LEU A 13 29.26 10.24 20.18
N GLY A 14 29.87 9.25 20.83
CA GLY A 14 29.54 7.84 20.63
C GLY A 14 28.08 7.53 20.93
N ILE A 15 27.55 8.05 22.04
CA ILE A 15 26.13 7.89 22.41
C ILE A 15 25.21 8.56 21.39
N CYS A 16 25.56 9.77 20.93
CA CYS A 16 24.78 10.48 19.92
C CYS A 16 24.72 9.72 18.58
N ILE A 17 25.81 9.07 18.17
CA ILE A 17 25.83 8.26 16.94
C ILE A 17 24.90 7.05 17.09
N LEU A 18 24.98 6.32 18.21
CA LEU A 18 24.12 5.15 18.45
C LEU A 18 22.63 5.53 18.51
N LEU A 19 22.28 6.58 19.25
CA LEU A 19 20.90 7.06 19.35
C LEU A 19 20.42 7.63 18.01
N GLY A 20 21.26 8.40 17.31
CA GLY A 20 20.95 8.95 16.00
C GLY A 20 20.63 7.87 14.98
N SER A 21 21.47 6.83 14.88
CA SER A 21 21.22 5.68 14.01
C SER A 21 19.91 4.97 14.35
N TRP A 22 19.57 4.86 15.64
CA TRP A 22 18.32 4.23 16.07
C TRP A 22 17.07 5.06 15.70
N PHE A 23 17.11 6.38 15.86
CA PHE A 23 16.03 7.26 15.42
C PHE A 23 15.85 7.25 13.90
N ILE A 24 16.94 7.25 13.14
CA ILE A 24 16.89 7.19 11.67
C ILE A 24 16.27 5.87 11.23
N SER A 25 16.67 4.74 11.83
CA SER A 25 16.09 3.42 11.56
C SER A 25 14.58 3.38 11.78
N GLN A 26 14.09 3.96 12.89
CA GLN A 26 12.65 4.03 13.18
C GLN A 26 11.89 4.93 12.17
N SER A 27 12.52 6.03 11.73
CA SER A 27 11.89 6.97 10.77
C SER A 27 11.70 6.38 9.37
N LEU A 28 12.61 5.48 8.95
CA LEU A 28 12.51 4.78 7.66
C LEU A 28 11.48 3.64 7.72
N HIS A 29 11.42 2.91 8.84
CA HIS A 29 10.52 1.78 9.00
C HIS A 29 9.04 2.19 9.05
N SER A 30 8.71 3.30 9.73
CA SER A 30 7.33 3.77 9.88
C SER A 30 6.71 4.28 8.58
N LYS A 31 7.48 4.93 7.70
CA LYS A 31 6.96 5.40 6.41
C LYS A 31 6.75 4.29 5.38
N GLN A 32 7.55 3.23 5.46
CA GLN A 32 7.52 2.18 4.45
C GLN A 32 6.42 1.16 4.72
N GLU A 33 6.10 0.83 5.97
CA GLU A 33 5.07 -0.18 6.25
C GLU A 33 3.63 0.31 6.00
N ASP A 34 3.30 1.53 6.40
CA ASP A 34 1.91 2.02 6.30
C ASP A 34 1.56 2.49 4.88
N ALA A 35 2.50 3.15 4.18
CA ALA A 35 2.30 3.58 2.81
C ALA A 35 2.38 2.42 1.80
N ALA A 36 3.20 1.39 2.06
CA ALA A 36 3.26 0.22 1.18
C ALA A 36 2.04 -0.69 1.37
N LYS A 37 1.56 -0.93 2.61
CA LYS A 37 0.42 -1.84 2.82
C LYS A 37 -0.90 -1.30 2.25
N GLU A 38 -1.19 0.01 2.34
CA GLU A 38 -2.41 0.58 1.74
C GLU A 38 -2.30 0.81 0.22
N ALA A 39 -1.14 1.20 -0.30
CA ALA A 39 -1.01 1.55 -1.72
C ALA A 39 -0.81 0.34 -2.63
N GLN A 40 -0.27 -0.77 -2.12
CA GLN A 40 0.27 -1.83 -2.98
C GLN A 40 -0.81 -2.63 -3.72
N PHE A 41 -2.07 -2.69 -3.26
CA PHE A 41 -3.12 -3.48 -3.91
C PHE A 41 -4.53 -2.87 -3.84
N ARG A 42 -4.69 -1.56 -4.13
CA ARG A 42 -6.03 -0.95 -4.22
C ARG A 42 -6.94 -1.65 -5.23
N TYR A 43 -6.38 -2.02 -6.38
CA TYR A 43 -7.10 -2.69 -7.45
C TYR A 43 -6.70 -4.17 -7.50
N GLU A 44 -7.68 -5.05 -7.60
CA GLU A 44 -7.50 -6.48 -7.75
C GLU A 44 -8.07 -6.96 -9.08
N LEU A 45 -7.31 -7.77 -9.81
CA LEU A 45 -7.76 -8.42 -11.03
C LEU A 45 -8.34 -9.80 -10.67
N ILE A 46 -9.60 -10.02 -11.00
CA ILE A 46 -10.31 -11.28 -10.77
C ILE A 46 -10.68 -11.84 -12.14
N SER A 47 -10.19 -13.05 -12.46
CA SER A 47 -10.69 -13.83 -13.60
C SER A 47 -11.90 -14.63 -13.13
N ALA A 48 -13.10 -14.14 -13.44
CA ALA A 48 -14.34 -14.80 -13.04
C ALA A 48 -14.56 -16.10 -13.83
N ASN A 49 -14.10 -16.12 -15.08
CA ASN A 49 -13.98 -17.31 -15.94
C ASN A 49 -12.94 -17.02 -17.05
N GLU A 50 -12.78 -17.94 -17.99
CA GLU A 50 -11.82 -17.85 -19.11
C GLU A 50 -12.10 -16.68 -20.08
N SER A 51 -13.33 -16.16 -20.11
CA SER A 51 -13.77 -15.11 -21.04
C SER A 51 -14.18 -13.81 -20.35
N ASN A 52 -13.99 -13.68 -19.02
CA ASN A 52 -14.48 -12.56 -18.22
C ASN A 52 -13.45 -12.11 -17.18
N LEU A 53 -13.04 -10.85 -17.30
CA LEU A 53 -12.09 -10.18 -16.42
C LEU A 53 -12.78 -9.08 -15.63
N ILE A 54 -12.48 -9.01 -14.33
CA ILE A 54 -13.00 -8.01 -13.42
C ILE A 54 -11.83 -7.25 -12.78
N ILE A 55 -11.92 -5.91 -12.76
CA ILE A 55 -11.06 -5.06 -11.93
C ILE A 55 -11.90 -4.57 -10.76
N PHE A 56 -11.51 -4.91 -9.55
CA PHE A 56 -12.19 -4.53 -8.32
C PHE A 56 -11.39 -3.48 -7.54
N ASP A 57 -12.01 -2.35 -7.21
CA ASP A 57 -11.43 -1.34 -6.32
C ASP A 57 -11.82 -1.64 -4.87
N LYS A 58 -10.86 -2.12 -4.07
CA LYS A 58 -11.08 -2.48 -2.66
C LYS A 58 -11.51 -1.29 -1.80
N LYS A 59 -11.20 -0.05 -2.24
CA LYS A 59 -11.51 1.17 -1.48
C LYS A 59 -12.94 1.65 -1.70
N SER A 60 -13.40 1.64 -2.94
CA SER A 60 -14.73 2.16 -3.31
C SER A 60 -15.80 1.06 -3.42
N GLY A 61 -15.39 -0.21 -3.56
CA GLY A 61 -16.28 -1.33 -3.86
C GLY A 61 -16.81 -1.31 -5.29
N GLU A 62 -16.26 -0.43 -6.14
CA GLU A 62 -16.58 -0.35 -7.56
C GLU A 62 -15.84 -1.44 -8.33
N TYR A 63 -16.44 -1.89 -9.43
CA TYR A 63 -15.80 -2.83 -10.32
C TYR A 63 -16.09 -2.53 -11.78
N TRP A 64 -15.11 -2.87 -12.61
CA TRP A 64 -15.21 -2.84 -14.05
C TRP A 64 -15.10 -4.26 -14.57
N GLN A 65 -15.87 -4.54 -15.60
CA GLN A 65 -15.93 -5.85 -16.22
C GLN A 65 -15.59 -5.72 -17.70
N LYS A 66 -14.86 -6.70 -18.23
CA LYS A 66 -14.55 -6.82 -19.65
C LYS A 66 -14.67 -8.28 -20.07
N PHE A 67 -15.38 -8.52 -21.16
CA PHE A 67 -15.45 -9.83 -21.78
C PHE A 67 -14.40 -9.96 -22.90
N ILE A 68 -13.72 -11.10 -22.92
CA ILE A 68 -12.74 -11.44 -23.96
C ILE A 68 -13.48 -11.93 -25.22
N ASP A 69 -14.58 -12.66 -25.01
CA ASP A 69 -15.47 -13.10 -26.09
C ASP A 69 -16.60 -12.10 -26.34
N SER A 70 -16.72 -11.65 -27.59
CA SER A 70 -17.72 -10.67 -28.03
C SER A 70 -19.18 -11.13 -27.89
N ASN A 71 -19.41 -12.42 -27.72
CA ASN A 71 -20.76 -13.00 -27.57
C ASN A 71 -21.27 -13.00 -26.12
N ALA A 72 -20.41 -12.74 -25.14
CA ALA A 72 -20.74 -12.88 -23.71
C ALA A 72 -20.98 -11.55 -22.98
N GLY A 73 -20.72 -10.42 -23.63
CA GLY A 73 -20.94 -9.09 -23.05
C GLY A 73 -20.05 -8.01 -23.66
N PRO A 74 -19.93 -6.85 -23.01
CA PRO A 74 -19.11 -5.74 -23.50
C PRO A 74 -17.64 -6.12 -23.58
N THR A 75 -17.06 -5.91 -24.76
CA THR A 75 -15.63 -6.10 -25.02
C THR A 75 -14.76 -4.97 -24.49
N ASP A 76 -15.37 -3.87 -24.04
CA ASP A 76 -14.71 -2.75 -23.39
C ASP A 76 -14.93 -2.79 -21.87
N TRP A 77 -14.08 -2.07 -21.12
CA TRP A 77 -14.23 -1.96 -19.66
C TRP A 77 -15.47 -1.16 -19.31
N GLU A 78 -16.50 -1.84 -18.83
CA GLU A 78 -17.73 -1.20 -18.36
C GLU A 78 -17.84 -1.26 -16.84
N LYS A 79 -18.18 -0.11 -16.23
CA LYS A 79 -18.45 -0.02 -14.80
C LYS A 79 -19.77 -0.69 -14.50
N GLN A 80 -19.76 -1.65 -13.60
CA GLN A 80 -20.94 -2.43 -13.24
C GLN A 80 -21.52 -1.97 -11.91
N THR A 81 -22.80 -2.25 -11.69
CA THR A 81 -23.47 -1.91 -10.43
C THR A 81 -23.10 -2.93 -9.36
N SER A 82 -22.63 -2.46 -8.20
CA SER A 82 -22.27 -3.31 -7.06
C SER A 82 -23.50 -4.07 -6.55
N PRO A 83 -23.44 -5.41 -6.41
CA PRO A 83 -24.56 -6.20 -5.92
C PRO A 83 -24.91 -5.88 -4.46
N ILE A 84 -23.98 -5.27 -3.72
CA ILE A 84 -24.11 -4.94 -2.31
C ILE A 84 -25.06 -3.74 -2.08
N PHE A 85 -25.24 -2.88 -3.09
CA PHE A 85 -26.17 -1.74 -3.01
C PHE A 85 -27.65 -2.13 -3.22
N LYS A 86 -27.94 -3.41 -3.53
CA LYS A 86 -29.29 -3.87 -3.91
C LYS A 86 -29.95 -4.77 -2.86
N SER A 87 -29.69 -4.54 -1.58
CA SER A 87 -30.40 -5.19 -0.47
C SER A 87 -30.86 -4.19 0.59
N SER A 88 -31.80 -3.33 0.22
CA SER A 88 -32.74 -2.74 1.18
C SER A 88 -34.11 -2.81 0.52
N LYS A 89 -34.83 -3.89 0.83
CA LYS A 89 -36.25 -4.04 0.51
C LYS A 89 -36.94 -4.67 1.71
#